data_AF-A0A2T2UVS9-F1
#
_entry.id   AF-A0A2T2UVS9-F1
#
_cell.length_a   1.000
_cell.length_b   1.000
_cell.length_c   1.000
_cell.angle_alpha   90.00
_cell.angle_beta   90.00
_cell.angle_gamma   90.00
#
_symmetry.space_group_name_H-M   'P 1'
#
loop_
_entity.id
_entity.type
_entity.pdbx_description
1 polymer ?
#
loop_
_entity_poly.entity_id
_entity_poly.type
_entity_poly.pdbx_seq_one_letter_code
_entity_poly.pdbx_strand_id
1 'polypeptide(L)'
;MRLPFVLAQRFVAGKTLDEALPIVEALNDDGLHVALDKLGEHVHDRDEAVAARDAYIDLIRRLPNRADEGLRNRISIKLSMMGQLIDEDFCLDNLRRLLTVAAEHDVFVRLDMEGSALTASTLDLFEAAYRDFPDHVGPVLQAMLHRTDRDVDRMCELGVSVRLCKGAYAESAALAHQNMAEIRARYRDYAERLLRHAPYPGIATHDDTLIRAAKESADRHDVGPDQFEFQMLYGLRRTTQRQLAEEGYNVMVYVPYGPDWLPYFSRRLREKKENVWFVLKNLMRA
;
A
#
# COMPACT_ATOMS: atom_id res chain seq x y z
N MET A 1 -30.06 -5.19 1.88
CA MET A 1 -30.01 -3.84 1.29
C MET A 1 -28.56 -3.57 0.86
N ARG A 2 -28.25 -3.45 -0.43
CA ARG A 2 -26.87 -3.13 -0.87
C ARG A 2 -26.60 -1.65 -0.57
N LEU A 3 -25.55 -1.33 0.19
CA LEU A 3 -25.18 0.07 0.44
C LEU A 3 -24.87 0.78 -0.89
N PRO A 4 -25.31 2.03 -1.11
CA PRO A 4 -25.03 2.75 -2.33
C PRO A 4 -23.55 3.17 -2.40
N PHE A 5 -22.94 3.04 -3.58
CA PHE A 5 -21.52 3.34 -3.81
C PHE A 5 -21.13 4.80 -3.52
N VAL A 6 -22.10 5.73 -3.57
CA VAL A 6 -21.90 7.15 -3.22
C VAL A 6 -21.26 7.34 -1.83
N LEU A 7 -21.50 6.40 -0.91
CA LEU A 7 -20.91 6.44 0.43
C LEU A 7 -19.41 6.11 0.43
N ALA A 8 -18.96 5.32 -0.55
CA ALA A 8 -17.57 4.88 -0.71
C ALA A 8 -16.74 5.75 -1.65
N GLN A 9 -17.37 6.56 -2.53
CA GLN A 9 -16.68 7.43 -3.51
C GLN A 9 -15.65 8.38 -2.91
N ARG A 10 -15.79 8.72 -1.63
CA ARG A 10 -14.78 9.52 -0.92
C ARG A 10 -13.44 8.78 -0.79
N PHE A 11 -13.46 7.46 -0.67
CA PHE A 11 -12.31 6.61 -0.34
C PHE A 11 -11.97 5.58 -1.42
N VAL A 12 -12.79 5.46 -2.47
CA VAL A 12 -12.67 4.51 -3.57
C VAL A 12 -12.88 5.27 -4.88
N ALA A 13 -11.92 5.17 -5.79
CA ALA A 13 -11.88 5.97 -7.01
C ALA A 13 -12.98 5.59 -8.01
N GLY A 14 -13.39 4.33 -8.03
CA GLY A 14 -14.41 3.84 -8.94
C GLY A 14 -14.65 2.36 -8.74
N LYS A 15 -15.62 1.81 -9.47
CA LYS A 15 -15.85 0.37 -9.58
C LYS A 15 -15.06 -0.26 -10.73
N THR A 16 -14.63 0.54 -11.71
CA THR A 16 -13.87 0.08 -12.87
C THR A 16 -12.55 0.84 -12.97
N LEU A 17 -11.61 0.33 -13.78
CA LEU A 17 -10.37 1.01 -14.07
C LEU A 17 -10.62 2.33 -14.82
N ASP A 18 -11.57 2.35 -15.76
CA ASP A 18 -11.97 3.56 -16.51
C ASP A 18 -12.42 4.71 -15.59
N GLU A 19 -13.13 4.38 -14.50
CA GLU A 19 -13.54 5.37 -13.50
C GLU A 19 -12.38 5.85 -12.63
N ALA A 20 -11.35 5.01 -12.43
CA ALA A 20 -10.22 5.32 -11.57
C ALA A 20 -9.14 6.17 -12.27
N LEU A 21 -8.88 5.94 -13.56
CA LEU A 21 -7.80 6.62 -14.30
C LEU A 21 -7.90 8.16 -14.29
N PRO A 22 -9.08 8.79 -14.50
CA PRO A 22 -9.19 10.25 -14.40
C PRO A 22 -8.84 10.80 -13.01
N ILE A 23 -9.03 10.02 -11.94
CA ILE A 23 -8.65 10.41 -10.59
C ILE A 23 -7.13 10.29 -10.41
N VAL A 24 -6.50 9.29 -11.04
CA VAL A 24 -5.03 9.17 -11.07
C VAL A 24 -4.42 10.39 -11.74
N GLU A 25 -4.92 10.78 -12.92
CA GLU A 25 -4.46 11.96 -13.65
C GLU A 25 -4.60 13.23 -12.81
N ALA A 26 -5.76 13.46 -12.18
CA ALA A 26 -5.98 14.63 -11.33
C ALA A 26 -5.06 14.67 -10.09
N LEU A 27 -4.68 13.52 -9.53
CA LEU A 27 -3.70 13.46 -8.44
C LEU A 27 -2.29 13.74 -8.93
N ASN A 28 -1.93 13.24 -10.12
CA ASN A 28 -0.66 13.54 -10.75
C ASN A 28 -0.52 15.03 -11.10
N ASP A 29 -1.59 15.69 -11.57
CA ASP A 29 -1.60 17.13 -11.82
C ASP A 29 -1.39 17.96 -10.54
N ASP A 30 -1.74 17.40 -9.38
CA ASP A 30 -1.45 17.96 -8.06
C ASP A 30 -0.01 17.65 -7.58
N GLY A 31 0.84 17.04 -8.42
CA GLY A 31 2.21 16.62 -8.09
C GLY A 31 2.30 15.39 -7.20
N LEU A 32 1.22 14.61 -7.07
CA LEU A 32 1.16 13.43 -6.21
C LEU A 32 1.38 12.15 -7.02
N HIS A 33 2.19 11.26 -6.49
CA HIS A 33 2.36 9.91 -7.02
C HIS A 33 1.14 9.05 -6.66
N VAL A 34 0.87 7.98 -7.41
CA VAL A 34 -0.26 7.08 -7.14
C VAL A 34 0.17 5.63 -7.03
N ALA A 35 -0.35 4.94 -6.01
CA ALA A 35 -0.32 3.48 -5.91
C ALA A 35 -1.74 2.95 -6.12
N LEU A 36 -2.03 2.40 -7.30
CA LEU A 36 -3.36 1.93 -7.67
C LEU A 36 -3.57 0.48 -7.17
N ASP A 37 -4.71 0.22 -6.52
CA ASP A 37 -5.07 -1.11 -5.98
C ASP A 37 -6.45 -1.55 -6.48
N LYS A 38 -6.52 -2.72 -7.12
CA LYS A 38 -7.79 -3.38 -7.42
C LYS A 38 -8.28 -4.06 -6.15
N LEU A 39 -9.45 -3.65 -5.66
CA LEU A 39 -10.07 -4.22 -4.49
C LEU A 39 -10.47 -5.68 -4.72
N GLY A 40 -10.15 -6.49 -3.71
CA GLY A 40 -10.31 -7.92 -3.62
C GLY A 40 -9.33 -8.47 -2.57
N GLU A 41 -9.61 -9.64 -2.03
CA GLU A 41 -8.73 -10.37 -1.09
C GLU A 41 -9.27 -11.80 -0.92
N HIS A 42 -8.41 -12.75 -0.55
CA HIS A 42 -8.74 -14.14 -0.19
C HIS A 42 -9.42 -14.95 -1.31
N VAL A 43 -8.80 -15.02 -2.50
CA VAL A 43 -9.29 -15.86 -3.60
C VAL A 43 -8.92 -17.33 -3.37
N HIS A 44 -9.90 -18.22 -3.59
CA HIS A 44 -9.75 -19.68 -3.40
C HIS A 44 -9.95 -20.50 -4.68
N ASP A 45 -10.29 -19.84 -5.79
CA ASP A 45 -10.47 -20.46 -7.10
C ASP A 45 -9.34 -20.07 -8.06
N ARG A 46 -8.84 -21.03 -8.84
CA ARG A 46 -7.70 -20.79 -9.75
C ARG A 46 -8.08 -19.89 -10.92
N ASP A 47 -9.31 -19.99 -11.44
CA ASP A 47 -9.76 -19.15 -12.55
C ASP A 47 -9.98 -17.71 -12.07
N GLU A 48 -10.50 -17.52 -10.86
CA GLU A 48 -10.59 -16.19 -10.23
C GLU A 48 -9.20 -15.57 -10.01
N ALA A 49 -8.20 -16.35 -9.59
CA ALA A 49 -6.83 -15.85 -9.41
C ALA A 49 -6.17 -15.48 -10.75
N VAL A 50 -6.41 -16.27 -11.80
CA VAL A 50 -6.00 -15.95 -13.18
C VAL A 50 -6.66 -14.66 -13.66
N ALA A 51 -7.97 -14.50 -13.44
CA ALA A 51 -8.69 -13.28 -13.81
C ALA A 51 -8.19 -12.06 -13.02
N ALA A 52 -7.85 -12.21 -11.74
CA ALA A 52 -7.24 -11.15 -10.94
C ALA A 52 -5.86 -10.74 -11.48
N ARG A 53 -4.99 -11.71 -11.80
CA ARG A 53 -3.70 -11.45 -12.46
C ARG A 53 -3.89 -10.67 -13.76
N ASP A 54 -4.79 -11.12 -14.62
CA ASP A 54 -5.02 -10.50 -15.93
C ASP A 54 -5.60 -9.08 -15.80
N ALA A 55 -6.43 -8.83 -14.79
CA ALA A 55 -6.91 -7.49 -14.47
C ALA A 55 -5.79 -6.55 -14.00
N TYR A 56 -4.82 -7.04 -13.22
CA TYR A 56 -3.64 -6.25 -12.86
C TYR A 56 -2.68 -6.03 -14.05
N ILE A 57 -2.57 -7.00 -14.96
CA ILE A 57 -1.83 -6.80 -16.22
C ILE A 57 -2.49 -5.71 -17.08
N ASP A 58 -3.82 -5.71 -17.22
CA ASP A 58 -4.55 -4.62 -17.89
C ASP A 58 -4.29 -3.27 -17.21
N LEU A 59 -4.32 -3.25 -15.87
CA LEU A 59 -3.98 -2.04 -15.11
C LEU A 59 -2.57 -1.55 -15.42
N ILE A 60 -1.55 -2.41 -15.40
CA ILE A 60 -0.16 -2.01 -15.69
C ILE A 60 -0.05 -1.38 -17.07
N ARG A 61 -0.67 -2.00 -18.09
CA ARG A 61 -0.63 -1.53 -19.48
C ARG A 61 -1.30 -0.17 -19.68
N ARG A 62 -2.22 0.19 -18.80
CA ARG A 62 -3.07 1.38 -18.92
C ARG A 62 -2.74 2.47 -17.90
N LEU A 63 -1.87 2.17 -16.93
CA LEU A 63 -1.44 3.13 -15.92
C LEU A 63 -0.63 4.24 -16.62
N PRO A 64 -0.95 5.53 -16.41
CA PRO A 64 -0.23 6.61 -17.07
C PRO A 64 1.22 6.63 -16.59
N ASN A 65 2.15 6.55 -17.53
CA ASN A 65 3.58 6.76 -17.28
C ASN A 65 3.88 8.26 -17.42
N ARG A 66 4.25 8.90 -16.31
CA ARG A 66 4.63 10.32 -16.21
C ARG A 66 6.04 10.48 -15.64
N ALA A 67 6.93 9.52 -15.94
CA ALA A 67 8.30 9.53 -15.46
C ALA A 67 9.10 10.74 -15.99
N ASP A 68 8.77 11.25 -17.18
CA ASP A 68 9.30 12.48 -17.77
C ASP A 68 8.94 13.73 -16.96
N GLU A 69 7.87 13.67 -16.16
CA GLU A 69 7.45 14.70 -15.23
C GLU A 69 7.95 14.45 -13.79
N GLY A 70 8.79 13.42 -13.59
CA GLY A 70 9.30 13.03 -12.28
C GLY A 70 8.29 12.26 -11.41
N LEU A 71 7.08 11.98 -11.93
CA LEU A 71 6.06 11.23 -11.23
C LEU A 71 6.22 9.73 -11.43
N ARG A 72 5.87 8.97 -10.39
CA ARG A 72 6.09 7.52 -10.31
C ARG A 72 4.81 6.83 -9.90
N ASN A 73 3.98 6.47 -10.87
CA ASN A 73 2.80 5.67 -10.60
C ASN A 73 3.19 4.20 -10.41
N ARG A 74 2.61 3.57 -9.41
CA ARG A 74 2.88 2.21 -8.97
C ARG A 74 1.57 1.45 -8.77
N ILE A 75 1.68 0.16 -8.51
CA ILE A 75 0.53 -0.67 -8.18
C ILE A 75 0.73 -1.33 -6.82
N SER A 76 -0.36 -1.66 -6.15
CA SER A 76 -0.34 -2.51 -4.95
C SER A 76 -1.24 -3.72 -5.19
N ILE A 77 -0.74 -4.89 -4.80
CA ILE A 77 -1.44 -6.16 -4.99
C ILE A 77 -1.46 -6.96 -3.69
N LYS A 78 -2.45 -7.83 -3.53
CA LYS A 78 -2.52 -8.81 -2.44
C LYS A 78 -2.27 -10.19 -3.02
N LEU A 79 -1.33 -10.95 -2.46
CA LEU A 79 -0.96 -12.26 -3.00
C LEU A 79 -2.07 -13.30 -2.81
N SER A 80 -2.97 -13.10 -1.85
CA SER A 80 -4.19 -13.90 -1.74
C SER A 80 -5.08 -13.83 -2.99
N MET A 81 -5.01 -12.75 -3.78
CA MET A 81 -5.68 -12.65 -5.08
C MET A 81 -4.93 -13.37 -6.21
N MET A 82 -3.66 -13.70 -6.00
CA MET A 82 -2.80 -14.36 -6.98
C MET A 82 -2.74 -15.89 -6.78
N GLY A 83 -3.44 -16.41 -5.78
CA GLY A 83 -3.50 -17.84 -5.48
C GLY A 83 -2.68 -18.28 -4.27
N GLN A 84 -2.21 -17.36 -3.42
CA GLN A 84 -1.42 -17.69 -2.22
C GLN A 84 -2.14 -18.68 -1.28
N LEU A 85 -3.48 -18.62 -1.20
CA LEU A 85 -4.31 -19.52 -0.38
C LEU A 85 -4.63 -20.86 -1.07
N ILE A 86 -4.20 -21.03 -2.32
CA ILE A 86 -4.47 -22.21 -3.13
C ILE A 86 -3.20 -23.07 -3.20
N ASP A 87 -2.11 -22.47 -3.67
CA ASP A 87 -0.85 -23.15 -3.96
C ASP A 87 0.24 -22.09 -4.20
N GLU A 88 1.33 -22.13 -3.42
CA GLU A 88 2.36 -21.09 -3.45
C GLU A 88 3.14 -21.06 -4.77
N ASP A 89 3.38 -22.22 -5.39
CA ASP A 89 4.03 -22.30 -6.70
C ASP A 89 3.16 -21.64 -7.79
N PHE A 90 1.86 -21.93 -7.80
CA PHE A 90 0.90 -21.25 -8.66
C PHE A 90 0.83 -19.73 -8.41
N CYS A 91 0.88 -19.31 -7.14
CA CYS A 91 0.94 -17.89 -6.78
C CYS A 91 2.20 -17.23 -7.33
N LEU A 92 3.36 -17.88 -7.19
CA LEU A 92 4.63 -17.39 -7.69
C LEU A 92 4.63 -17.29 -9.21
N ASP A 93 4.07 -18.27 -9.92
CA ASP A 93 3.92 -18.24 -11.38
C ASP A 93 3.04 -17.08 -11.85
N ASN A 94 1.91 -16.83 -11.17
CA ASN A 94 1.05 -15.68 -11.48
C ASN A 94 1.76 -14.35 -11.19
N LEU A 95 2.49 -14.26 -10.07
CA LEU A 95 3.27 -13.10 -9.71
C LEU A 95 4.37 -12.82 -10.75
N ARG A 96 5.13 -13.83 -11.17
CA ARG A 96 6.18 -13.71 -12.20
C ARG A 96 5.62 -13.20 -13.52
N ARG A 97 4.49 -13.74 -13.99
CA ARG A 97 3.83 -13.27 -15.22
C ARG A 97 3.42 -11.80 -15.14
N LEU A 98 2.91 -11.37 -14.00
CA LEU A 98 2.60 -9.97 -13.77
C LEU A 98 3.87 -9.12 -13.74
N LEU A 99 4.91 -9.55 -13.03
CA LEU A 99 6.17 -8.81 -12.89
C LEU A 99 6.94 -8.69 -14.21
N THR A 100 6.83 -9.67 -15.11
CA THR A 100 7.35 -9.55 -16.49
C THR A 100 6.74 -8.34 -17.19
N VAL A 101 5.41 -8.21 -17.17
CA VAL A 101 4.73 -7.05 -17.79
C VAL A 101 5.05 -5.77 -17.02
N ALA A 102 5.14 -5.83 -15.69
CA ALA A 102 5.50 -4.68 -14.88
C ALA A 102 6.89 -4.13 -15.26
N ALA A 103 7.87 -5.01 -15.50
CA ALA A 103 9.20 -4.64 -15.95
C ALA A 103 9.24 -4.09 -17.38
N GLU A 104 8.44 -4.64 -18.30
CA GLU A 104 8.29 -4.11 -19.66
C GLU A 104 7.75 -2.67 -19.68
N HIS A 105 6.96 -2.29 -18.67
CA HIS A 105 6.33 -0.98 -18.54
C HIS A 105 6.98 -0.06 -17.48
N ASP A 106 8.08 -0.48 -16.84
CA ASP A 106 8.74 0.22 -15.73
C ASP A 106 7.79 0.59 -14.57
N VAL A 107 6.91 -0.36 -14.21
CA VAL A 107 5.93 -0.20 -13.12
C VAL A 107 6.36 -1.01 -11.91
N PHE A 108 6.51 -0.33 -10.77
CA PHE A 108 6.80 -1.01 -9.51
C PHE A 108 5.55 -1.63 -8.88
N VAL A 109 5.69 -2.86 -8.39
CA VAL A 109 4.63 -3.65 -7.75
C VAL A 109 4.89 -3.78 -6.26
N ARG A 110 4.02 -3.20 -5.43
CA ARG A 110 4.05 -3.38 -3.98
C ARG A 110 3.20 -4.61 -3.59
N LEU A 111 3.80 -5.55 -2.86
CA LEU A 111 3.08 -6.66 -2.26
C LEU A 111 2.51 -6.22 -0.91
N ASP A 112 1.21 -5.88 -0.88
CA ASP A 112 0.52 -5.48 0.32
C ASP A 112 0.49 -6.64 1.33
N MET A 113 0.81 -6.32 2.60
CA MET A 113 0.83 -7.31 3.65
C MET A 113 -0.56 -7.52 4.23
N GLU A 114 -1.02 -8.75 4.14
CA GLU A 114 -2.32 -9.19 4.66
C GLU A 114 -2.21 -9.57 6.16
N GLY A 115 -3.11 -10.41 6.67
CA GLY A 115 -3.06 -10.87 8.06
C GLY A 115 -1.83 -11.72 8.36
N SER A 116 -1.51 -11.87 9.66
CA SER A 116 -0.30 -12.55 10.14
C SER A 116 -0.13 -13.99 9.64
N ALA A 117 -1.24 -14.67 9.34
CA ALA A 117 -1.27 -16.02 8.77
C ALA A 117 -0.61 -16.10 7.38
N LEU A 118 -0.59 -15.00 6.62
CA LEU A 118 0.00 -14.93 5.28
C LEU A 118 1.39 -14.30 5.28
N THR A 119 1.81 -13.63 6.36
CA THR A 119 3.05 -12.82 6.36
C THR A 119 4.31 -13.61 6.03
N ALA A 120 4.44 -14.85 6.52
CA ALA A 120 5.61 -15.68 6.20
C ALA A 120 5.65 -15.99 4.70
N SER A 121 4.59 -16.61 4.20
CA SER A 121 4.39 -16.95 2.79
C SER A 121 4.60 -15.74 1.87
N THR A 122 4.08 -14.56 2.23
CA THR A 122 4.25 -13.35 1.42
C THR A 122 5.70 -12.92 1.31
N LEU A 123 6.48 -13.01 2.39
CA LEU A 123 7.90 -12.65 2.38
C LEU A 123 8.74 -13.71 1.63
N ASP A 124 8.41 -14.98 1.75
CA ASP A 124 9.07 -16.07 1.02
C ASP A 124 8.83 -15.94 -0.49
N LEU A 125 7.58 -15.70 -0.90
CA LEU A 125 7.20 -15.43 -2.30
C LEU A 125 7.85 -14.15 -2.85
N PHE A 126 7.94 -13.10 -2.02
CA PHE A 126 8.67 -11.88 -2.36
C PHE A 126 10.14 -12.18 -2.64
N GLU A 127 10.86 -12.84 -1.73
CA GLU A 127 12.30 -13.12 -1.91
C GLU A 127 12.55 -14.03 -3.12
N ALA A 128 11.63 -14.98 -3.40
CA ALA A 128 11.70 -15.81 -4.59
C ALA A 128 11.55 -15.01 -5.89
N ALA A 129 10.59 -14.09 -5.95
CA ALA A 129 10.36 -13.23 -7.12
C ALA A 129 11.44 -12.14 -7.28
N TYR A 130 11.92 -11.56 -6.17
CA TYR A 130 12.90 -10.47 -6.15
C TYR A 130 14.20 -10.83 -6.88
N ARG A 131 14.63 -12.10 -6.85
CA ARG A 131 15.82 -12.59 -7.55
C ARG A 131 15.78 -12.29 -9.05
N ASP A 132 14.59 -12.37 -9.64
CA ASP A 132 14.37 -12.17 -11.08
C ASP A 132 13.95 -10.72 -11.39
N PHE A 133 13.45 -9.97 -10.39
CA PHE A 133 12.84 -8.65 -10.56
C PHE A 133 13.25 -7.61 -9.48
N PRO A 134 14.56 -7.38 -9.23
CA PRO A 134 15.03 -6.62 -8.08
C PRO A 134 14.52 -5.16 -8.02
N ASP A 135 14.31 -4.53 -9.17
CA ASP A 135 13.88 -3.12 -9.25
C ASP A 135 12.36 -2.93 -9.31
N HIS A 136 11.58 -4.02 -9.39
CA HIS A 136 10.15 -3.95 -9.75
C HIS A 136 9.21 -4.52 -8.68
N VAL A 137 9.72 -5.05 -7.57
CA VAL A 137 8.90 -5.62 -6.50
C VAL A 137 9.44 -5.28 -5.11
N GLY A 138 8.53 -5.07 -4.15
CA GLY A 138 8.91 -4.91 -2.75
C GLY A 138 7.76 -5.22 -1.81
N PRO A 139 8.04 -5.52 -0.52
CA PRO A 139 7.01 -5.93 0.42
C PRO A 139 6.48 -4.76 1.26
N VAL A 140 5.40 -5.02 1.99
CA VAL A 140 4.93 -4.19 3.10
C VAL A 140 5.30 -4.85 4.43
N LEU A 141 5.72 -4.05 5.41
CA LEU A 141 5.92 -4.50 6.79
C LEU A 141 4.97 -3.78 7.75
N GLN A 142 4.53 -4.47 8.80
CA GLN A 142 3.49 -4.03 9.73
C GLN A 142 4.05 -3.85 11.14
N ALA A 143 4.23 -2.61 11.60
CA ALA A 143 4.88 -2.32 12.88
C ALA A 143 4.24 -2.98 14.11
N MET A 144 2.96 -3.38 14.04
CA MET A 144 2.27 -4.06 15.14
C MET A 144 2.71 -5.51 15.37
N LEU A 145 3.26 -6.21 14.37
CA LEU A 145 3.60 -7.63 14.53
C LEU A 145 4.93 -7.80 15.29
N HIS A 146 4.98 -8.78 16.19
CA HIS A 146 6.21 -9.07 16.93
C HIS A 146 7.37 -9.50 16.02
N ARG A 147 7.05 -10.18 14.92
CA ARG A 147 8.05 -10.64 13.92
C ARG A 147 8.67 -9.52 13.10
N THR A 148 8.08 -8.31 13.07
CA THR A 148 8.51 -7.28 12.13
C THR A 148 9.91 -6.75 12.43
N ASP A 149 10.39 -6.83 13.67
CA ASP A 149 11.76 -6.42 14.01
C ASP A 149 12.82 -7.14 13.17
N ARG A 150 12.74 -8.48 13.12
CA ARG A 150 13.63 -9.32 12.29
C ARG A 150 13.36 -9.14 10.79
N ASP A 151 12.11 -8.94 10.40
CA ASP A 151 11.76 -8.80 8.99
C ASP A 151 12.32 -7.48 8.43
N VAL A 152 12.36 -6.39 9.24
CA VAL A 152 13.00 -5.12 8.87
C VAL A 152 14.51 -5.30 8.70
N ASP A 153 15.19 -5.99 9.61
CA ASP A 153 16.64 -6.25 9.48
C ASP A 153 16.93 -7.02 8.19
N ARG A 154 16.14 -8.06 7.91
CA ARG A 154 16.26 -8.85 6.68
C ARG A 154 16.07 -8.01 5.42
N MET A 155 15.08 -7.10 5.39
CA MET A 155 14.85 -6.23 4.23
C MET A 155 15.95 -5.19 4.04
N CYS A 156 16.52 -4.67 5.14
CA CYS A 156 17.69 -3.79 5.09
C CYS A 156 18.92 -4.53 4.54
N GLU A 157 19.16 -5.77 4.98
CA GLU A 157 20.27 -6.61 4.47
C GLU A 157 20.13 -6.93 2.98
N LEU A 158 18.90 -7.18 2.51
CA LEU A 158 18.63 -7.41 1.10
C LEU A 158 18.72 -6.13 0.26
N GLY A 159 18.69 -4.95 0.89
CA GLY A 159 18.75 -3.65 0.22
C GLY A 159 17.51 -3.37 -0.63
N VAL A 160 16.30 -3.64 -0.12
CA VAL A 160 15.05 -3.54 -0.91
C VAL A 160 14.15 -2.40 -0.47
N SER A 161 13.36 -1.86 -1.39
CA SER A 161 12.33 -0.88 -1.06
C SER A 161 11.23 -1.53 -0.21
N VAL A 162 10.89 -0.92 0.94
CA VAL A 162 9.85 -1.39 1.87
C VAL A 162 8.82 -0.30 2.11
N ARG A 163 7.52 -0.66 2.09
CA ARG A 163 6.46 0.19 2.67
C ARG A 163 6.23 -0.23 4.12
N LEU A 164 6.35 0.71 5.05
CA LEU A 164 6.08 0.49 6.48
C LEU A 164 4.73 1.08 6.87
N CYS A 165 3.84 0.24 7.40
CA CYS A 165 2.55 0.66 7.97
C CYS A 165 2.44 0.23 9.45
N LYS A 166 1.41 0.71 10.15
CA LYS A 166 1.12 0.24 11.52
C LYS A 166 0.63 -1.20 11.55
N GLY A 167 -0.13 -1.61 10.55
CA GLY A 167 -0.93 -2.84 10.51
C GLY A 167 -2.43 -2.56 10.61
N ALA A 168 -3.24 -3.35 9.92
CA ALA A 168 -4.68 -3.09 9.70
C ALA A 168 -5.59 -4.27 10.06
N TYR A 169 -5.01 -5.41 10.44
CA TYR A 169 -5.73 -6.64 10.76
C TYR A 169 -5.90 -6.80 12.26
N ALA A 170 -6.98 -7.45 12.68
CA ALA A 170 -7.19 -7.82 14.07
C ALA A 170 -6.38 -9.09 14.35
N GLU A 171 -5.35 -8.96 15.18
CA GLU A 171 -4.39 -10.02 15.47
C GLU A 171 -4.38 -10.32 16.96
N SER A 172 -4.10 -11.58 17.32
CA SER A 172 -3.99 -11.97 18.73
C SER A 172 -2.80 -11.30 19.42
N ALA A 173 -2.86 -11.14 20.74
CA ALA A 173 -1.75 -10.62 21.55
C ALA A 173 -0.49 -11.51 21.51
N ALA A 174 -0.61 -12.77 21.07
CA ALA A 174 0.53 -13.66 20.87
C ALA A 174 1.33 -13.33 19.60
N LEU A 175 0.72 -12.62 18.65
CA LEU A 175 1.31 -12.31 17.34
C LEU A 175 1.57 -10.81 17.15
N ALA A 176 0.83 -9.96 17.85
CA ALA A 176 0.89 -8.52 17.68
C ALA A 176 0.78 -7.73 18.98
N HIS A 177 1.52 -6.61 19.01
CA HIS A 177 1.35 -5.54 19.98
C HIS A 177 -0.08 -4.98 19.88
N GLN A 178 -0.75 -4.88 21.02
CA GLN A 178 -2.13 -4.38 21.10
C GLN A 178 -2.20 -2.89 21.47
N ASN A 179 -1.14 -2.36 22.10
CA ASN A 179 -1.08 -0.99 22.57
C ASN A 179 -0.57 -0.05 21.47
N MET A 180 -1.36 0.97 21.12
CA MET A 180 -1.01 1.92 20.05
C MET A 180 0.25 2.76 20.35
N ALA A 181 0.57 3.05 21.62
CA ALA A 181 1.80 3.75 21.97
C ALA A 181 3.03 2.87 21.69
N GLU A 182 2.94 1.58 21.98
CA GLU A 182 3.97 0.59 21.65
C GLU A 182 4.11 0.42 20.14
N ILE A 183 3.01 0.25 19.40
CA ILE A 183 3.01 0.17 17.93
C ILE A 183 3.68 1.42 17.33
N ARG A 184 3.38 2.62 17.85
CA ARG A 184 4.03 3.86 17.40
C ARG A 184 5.53 3.89 17.73
N ALA A 185 5.94 3.37 18.88
CA ALA A 185 7.35 3.29 19.23
C ALA A 185 8.11 2.37 18.27
N ARG A 186 7.56 1.19 17.99
CA ARG A 186 8.10 0.25 16.99
C ARG A 186 8.11 0.84 15.59
N TYR A 187 7.03 1.53 15.18
CA TYR A 187 6.99 2.19 13.88
C TYR A 187 8.13 3.20 13.71
N ARG A 188 8.41 4.03 14.74
CA ARG A 188 9.51 5.01 14.68
C ARG A 188 10.86 4.33 14.54
N ASP A 189 11.10 3.30 15.35
CA ASP A 189 12.33 2.51 15.30
C ASP A 189 12.55 1.87 13.92
N TYR A 190 11.53 1.19 13.38
CA TYR A 190 11.60 0.56 12.07
C TYR A 190 11.73 1.59 10.94
N ALA A 191 11.04 2.73 11.03
CA ALA A 191 11.16 3.81 10.04
C ALA A 191 12.58 4.37 10.00
N GLU A 192 13.20 4.59 11.16
CA GLU A 192 14.59 5.05 11.24
C GLU A 192 15.57 4.05 10.62
N ARG A 193 15.43 2.75 10.92
CA ARG A 193 16.25 1.69 10.31
C ARG A 193 16.09 1.66 8.79
N LEU A 194 14.85 1.72 8.29
CA LEU A 194 14.57 1.73 6.86
C LEU A 194 15.10 2.99 6.17
N LEU A 195 14.97 4.18 6.78
CA LEU A 195 15.52 5.42 6.22
C LEU A 195 17.03 5.37 6.05
N ARG A 196 17.73 4.68 6.96
CA ARG A 196 19.20 4.56 6.91
C ARG A 196 19.70 3.53 5.90
N HIS A 197 18.96 2.43 5.72
CA HIS A 197 19.50 1.23 5.09
C HIS A 197 18.70 0.72 3.89
N ALA A 198 17.42 1.09 3.75
CA ALA A 198 16.64 0.73 2.57
C ALA A 198 16.88 1.75 1.45
N PRO A 199 16.96 1.33 0.17
CA PRO A 199 17.22 2.23 -0.95
C PRO A 199 16.14 3.30 -1.14
N TYR A 200 14.88 2.96 -0.82
CA TYR A 200 13.75 3.87 -0.98
C TYR A 200 12.55 3.40 -0.14
N PRO A 201 12.41 3.83 1.13
CA PRO A 201 11.31 3.42 1.98
C PRO A 201 10.03 4.24 1.78
N GLY A 202 8.89 3.58 1.90
CA GLY A 202 7.56 4.20 1.93
C GLY A 202 7.03 4.31 3.36
N ILE A 203 6.90 5.52 3.88
CA ILE A 203 6.39 5.82 5.21
C ILE A 203 4.85 5.95 5.13
N ALA A 204 4.14 4.83 5.25
CA ALA A 204 2.69 4.77 5.12
C ALA A 204 1.98 5.08 6.46
N THR A 205 1.57 6.34 6.65
CA THR A 205 0.89 6.80 7.87
C THR A 205 0.12 8.10 7.66
N HIS A 206 -0.95 8.27 8.45
CA HIS A 206 -1.71 9.54 8.57
C HIS A 206 -1.48 10.23 9.92
N ASP A 207 -0.58 9.69 10.74
CA ASP A 207 -0.32 10.12 12.12
C ASP A 207 0.75 11.21 12.15
N ASP A 208 0.37 12.43 12.54
CA ASP A 208 1.26 13.60 12.58
C ASP A 208 2.49 13.40 13.46
N THR A 209 2.37 12.57 14.50
CA THR A 209 3.50 12.28 15.39
C THR A 209 4.53 11.39 14.70
N LEU A 210 4.10 10.50 13.81
CA LEU A 210 5.00 9.62 13.05
C LEU A 210 5.56 10.33 11.82
N ILE A 211 4.78 11.18 11.15
CA ILE A 211 5.26 12.02 10.06
C ILE A 211 6.41 12.90 10.55
N ARG A 212 6.20 13.63 11.66
CA ARG A 212 7.24 14.47 12.27
C ARG A 212 8.47 13.66 12.65
N ALA A 213 8.29 12.51 13.31
CA ALA A 213 9.41 11.66 13.71
C ALA A 213 10.21 11.13 12.51
N ALA A 214 9.55 10.81 11.39
CA ALA A 214 10.22 10.41 10.16
C ALA A 214 11.04 11.55 9.55
N LYS A 215 10.48 12.78 9.50
CA LYS A 215 11.22 13.98 9.06
C LYS A 215 12.46 14.23 9.92
N GLU A 216 12.28 14.26 11.25
CA GLU A 216 13.38 14.44 12.20
C GLU A 216 14.44 13.33 12.07
N SER A 217 14.02 12.09 11.79
CA SER A 217 14.94 10.98 11.56
C SER A 217 15.71 11.11 10.25
N ALA A 218 15.04 11.56 9.18
CA ALA A 218 15.66 11.80 7.89
C ALA A 218 16.71 12.91 8.01
N ASP A 219 16.36 14.03 8.65
CA ASP A 219 17.27 15.15 8.90
C ASP A 219 18.50 14.72 9.72
N ARG A 220 18.31 13.88 10.75
CA ARG A 220 19.43 13.36 11.59
C ARG A 220 20.41 12.46 10.82
N HIS A 221 19.96 11.84 9.73
CA HIS A 221 20.73 10.85 8.98
C HIS A 221 21.05 11.31 7.56
N ASP A 222 20.90 12.61 7.29
CA ASP A 222 21.17 13.23 5.99
C ASP A 222 20.41 12.55 4.83
N VAL A 223 19.18 12.10 5.08
CA VAL A 223 18.30 11.51 4.07
C VAL A 223 17.42 12.60 3.46
N GLY A 224 17.64 12.89 2.18
CA GLY A 224 16.91 13.89 1.41
C GLY A 224 15.43 13.55 1.20
N PRO A 225 14.59 14.58 0.92
CA PRO A 225 13.14 14.41 0.75
C PRO A 225 12.74 13.63 -0.51
N ASP A 226 13.67 13.45 -1.44
CA ASP A 226 13.53 12.66 -2.67
C ASP A 226 14.00 11.19 -2.52
N GLN A 227 14.57 10.82 -1.36
CA GLN A 227 15.11 9.48 -1.10
C GLN A 227 14.11 8.55 -0.38
N PHE A 228 12.96 9.07 0.03
CA PHE A 228 11.85 8.31 0.58
C PHE A 228 10.53 8.96 0.21
N GLU A 229 9.41 8.32 0.56
CA GLU A 229 8.09 8.92 0.33
C GLU A 229 7.15 8.76 1.51
N PHE A 230 6.27 9.73 1.71
CA PHE A 230 5.11 9.58 2.56
C PHE A 230 3.97 8.96 1.77
N GLN A 231 3.30 7.97 2.36
CA GLN A 231 2.20 7.28 1.68
C GLN A 231 0.90 7.43 2.46
N MET A 232 -0.18 7.82 1.78
CA MET A 232 -1.47 8.07 2.40
C MET A 232 -2.61 7.55 1.55
N LEU A 233 -3.64 7.01 2.19
CA LEU A 233 -4.85 6.58 1.49
C LEU A 233 -5.61 7.74 0.85
N TYR A 234 -6.18 7.47 -0.33
CA TYR A 234 -7.09 8.35 -1.03
C TYR A 234 -8.28 8.78 -0.16
N GLY A 235 -8.65 10.07 -0.26
CA GLY A 235 -9.77 10.63 0.49
C GLY A 235 -9.46 11.05 1.93
N LEU A 236 -8.26 10.75 2.43
CA LEU A 236 -7.82 11.09 3.78
C LEU A 236 -6.69 12.13 3.74
N ARG A 237 -6.71 13.06 4.70
CA ARG A 237 -5.61 14.01 4.94
C ARG A 237 -5.14 14.78 3.68
N ARG A 238 -6.03 15.08 2.74
CA ARG A 238 -5.70 15.76 1.45
C ARG A 238 -4.86 17.03 1.63
N THR A 239 -5.15 17.85 2.64
CA THR A 239 -4.35 19.04 2.96
C THR A 239 -2.91 18.68 3.34
N THR A 240 -2.73 17.63 4.16
CA THR A 240 -1.39 17.16 4.57
C THR A 240 -0.64 16.54 3.39
N GLN A 241 -1.33 15.84 2.49
CA GLN A 241 -0.72 15.31 1.26
C GLN A 241 -0.08 16.46 0.45
N ARG A 242 -0.84 17.53 0.20
CA ARG A 242 -0.33 18.69 -0.54
C ARG A 242 0.77 19.45 0.20
N GLN A 243 0.61 19.66 1.50
CA GLN A 243 1.64 20.31 2.32
C GLN A 243 2.98 19.56 2.26
N LEU A 244 2.98 18.23 2.36
CA LEU A 244 4.21 17.44 2.26
C LEU A 244 4.85 17.54 0.86
N ALA A 245 4.04 17.57 -0.20
CA ALA A 245 4.53 17.77 -1.56
C ALA A 245 5.10 19.18 -1.77
N GLU A 246 4.45 20.22 -1.25
CA GLU A 246 4.95 21.62 -1.26
C GLU A 246 6.25 21.78 -0.46
N GLU A 247 6.45 20.96 0.58
CA GLU A 247 7.70 20.86 1.34
C GLU A 247 8.82 20.09 0.57
N GLY A 248 8.52 19.57 -0.61
CA GLY A 248 9.46 18.86 -1.49
C GLY A 248 9.56 17.35 -1.27
N TYR A 249 8.75 16.76 -0.38
CA TYR A 249 8.72 15.31 -0.19
C TYR A 249 7.94 14.62 -1.32
N ASN A 250 8.40 13.43 -1.70
CA ASN A 250 7.57 12.54 -2.51
C ASN A 250 6.34 12.10 -1.70
N VAL A 251 5.15 12.25 -2.28
CA VAL A 251 3.88 11.83 -1.66
C VAL A 251 3.13 10.88 -2.58
N MET A 252 2.92 9.66 -2.09
CA MET A 252 2.20 8.60 -2.79
C MET A 252 0.79 8.43 -2.22
N VAL A 253 -0.21 8.58 -3.07
CA VAL A 253 -1.61 8.34 -2.70
C VAL A 253 -2.00 6.90 -3.06
N TYR A 254 -2.42 6.12 -2.07
CA TYR A 254 -2.97 4.78 -2.31
C TYR A 254 -4.42 4.90 -2.75
N VAL A 255 -4.70 4.53 -4.00
CA VAL A 255 -5.98 4.74 -4.68
C VAL A 255 -6.63 3.38 -4.94
N PRO A 256 -7.61 2.98 -4.12
CA PRO A 256 -8.33 1.73 -4.34
C PRO A 256 -9.48 1.93 -5.34
N TYR A 257 -9.73 0.93 -6.17
CA TYR A 257 -10.87 0.87 -7.09
C TYR A 257 -11.39 -0.56 -7.22
N GLY A 258 -12.61 -0.75 -7.71
CA GLY A 258 -13.15 -2.07 -7.99
C GLY A 258 -14.52 -2.33 -7.35
N PRO A 259 -15.20 -3.40 -7.77
CA PRO A 259 -16.53 -3.73 -7.30
C PRO A 259 -16.57 -4.18 -5.82
N ASP A 260 -15.47 -4.74 -5.31
CA ASP A 260 -15.36 -5.32 -3.96
C ASP A 260 -15.00 -4.27 -2.89
N TRP A 261 -15.62 -3.12 -2.94
CA TRP A 261 -15.28 -1.96 -2.10
C TRP A 261 -15.76 -2.05 -0.66
N LEU A 262 -16.74 -2.91 -0.36
CA LEU A 262 -17.41 -2.93 0.94
C LEU A 262 -16.48 -3.36 2.10
N PRO A 263 -15.67 -4.44 1.99
CA PRO A 263 -14.72 -4.81 3.05
C PRO A 263 -13.70 -3.70 3.33
N TYR A 264 -13.14 -3.10 2.27
CA TYR A 264 -12.22 -1.96 2.39
C TYR A 264 -12.87 -0.76 3.08
N PHE A 265 -14.05 -0.35 2.62
CA PHE A 265 -14.80 0.77 3.18
C PHE A 265 -15.15 0.54 4.67
N SER A 266 -15.55 -0.68 5.04
CA SER A 266 -15.86 -1.03 6.43
C SER A 266 -14.66 -0.85 7.38
N ARG A 267 -13.44 -1.14 6.91
CA ARG A 267 -12.20 -0.90 7.67
C ARG A 267 -11.96 0.60 7.85
N ARG A 268 -12.13 1.40 6.78
CA ARG A 268 -12.01 2.87 6.83
C ARG A 268 -12.99 3.53 7.81
N LEU A 269 -14.18 2.96 7.99
CA LEU A 269 -15.15 3.43 8.99
C LEU A 269 -14.73 3.10 10.42
N ARG A 270 -14.25 1.87 10.67
CA ARG A 270 -13.83 1.42 12.01
C ARG A 270 -12.62 2.17 12.54
N GLU A 271 -11.69 2.57 11.65
CA GLU A 271 -10.47 3.28 12.03
C GLU A 271 -10.69 4.73 12.51
N LYS A 272 -11.86 5.33 12.25
CA LYS A 272 -12.21 6.64 12.79
C LYS A 272 -13.62 6.64 13.38
N LYS A 273 -13.71 6.67 14.72
CA LYS A 273 -14.98 6.94 15.43
C LYS A 273 -15.67 8.22 14.92
N GLU A 274 -14.89 9.22 14.50
CA GLU A 274 -15.37 10.48 13.92
C GLU A 274 -15.96 10.34 12.50
N ASN A 275 -15.46 9.39 11.69
CA ASN A 275 -16.00 9.15 10.34
C ASN A 275 -17.38 8.48 10.40
N VAL A 276 -17.62 7.64 11.41
CA VAL A 276 -18.93 7.02 11.64
C VAL A 276 -19.99 8.11 11.85
N TRP A 277 -19.69 9.12 12.67
CA TRP A 277 -20.59 10.27 12.89
C TRP A 277 -20.81 11.11 11.62
N PHE A 278 -19.76 11.31 10.81
CA PHE A 278 -19.86 12.02 9.54
C PHE A 278 -20.74 11.29 8.51
N VAL A 279 -20.61 9.97 8.41
CA VAL A 279 -21.44 9.14 7.51
C VAL A 279 -22.90 9.10 7.96
N LEU A 280 -23.16 8.99 9.28
CA LEU A 280 -24.51 9.11 9.85
C LEU A 280 -25.15 10.47 9.55
N LYS A 281 -24.39 11.57 9.61
CA LYS A 281 -24.89 12.92 9.31
C LYS A 281 -25.28 13.12 7.84
N ASN A 282 -24.61 12.43 6.91
CA ASN A 282 -24.98 12.46 5.49
C ASN A 282 -26.19 11.56 5.17
N LEU A 283 -26.39 10.48 5.92
CA LEU A 283 -27.59 9.62 5.79
C LEU A 283 -28.87 10.30 6.30
N MET A 284 -28.78 11.22 7.27
CA MET A 284 -29.93 12.01 7.76
C MET A 284 -30.24 13.25 6.90
N ARG A 285 -29.42 13.53 5.87
CA ARG A 285 -29.60 14.64 4.93
C ARG A 285 -30.02 14.18 3.53
N ALA A 286 -30.34 12.89 3.38
CA ALA A 286 -30.93 12.30 2.18
C ALA A 286 -32.41 12.00 2.42
#